data_AF-A0A934ZWJ9-F1
#
_entry.id   AF-A0A934ZWJ9-F1
#
_cell.length_a   1.000
_cell.length_b   1.000
_cell.length_c   1.000
_cell.angle_alpha   90.00
_cell.angle_beta   90.00
_cell.angle_gamma   90.00
#
_symmetry.space_group_name_H-M   'P 1'
#
loop_
_entity.id
_entity.type
_entity.pdbx_description
1 polymer ?
#
loop_
_entity_poly.entity_id
_entity_poly.type
_entity_poly.pdbx_seq_one_letter_code
_entity_poly.pdbx_strand_id
1 'polypeptide(L)'
;MARFSFGAAAGAVVLTGLMLGSLDASAAENVTVNADGQRETIVHVDTYNLATHSGTERLYRQIRYAAQRVCSPGSDRISLRTRAKVAACEQQAIANAVKQVGVPSLTVLHQTRIDRTARS
;
A
#
# COMPACT_ATOMS: atom_id res chain seq x y z
N MET A 1 -2.67 13.51 3.83
CA MET A 1 -1.97 12.29 4.30
C MET A 1 -2.97 11.15 4.32
N ALA A 2 -2.76 10.08 3.55
CA ALA A 2 -3.63 8.91 3.57
C ALA A 2 -2.90 7.75 4.26
N ARG A 3 -3.52 7.19 5.30
CA ARG A 3 -3.01 6.01 6.05
C ARG A 3 -3.75 4.80 5.53
N PHE A 4 -3.03 3.83 4.99
CA PHE A 4 -3.64 2.64 4.42
C PHE A 4 -3.38 1.43 5.29
N SER A 5 -4.45 0.87 5.85
CA SER A 5 -4.43 -0.31 6.70
C SER A 5 -4.77 -1.57 5.92
N PHE A 6 -3.86 -2.56 5.88
CA PHE A 6 -4.12 -3.84 5.23
C PHE A 6 -3.73 -5.01 6.15
N GLY A 7 -4.75 -5.72 6.63
CA GLY A 7 -4.58 -6.77 7.62
C GLY A 7 -3.97 -8.04 7.08
N ALA A 8 -2.77 -8.38 7.57
CA ALA A 8 -2.31 -9.74 7.69
C ALA A 8 -2.29 -10.09 9.18
N ALA A 9 -3.38 -10.67 9.67
CA ALA A 9 -3.49 -11.10 11.07
C ALA A 9 -2.39 -12.11 11.40
N ALA A 10 -1.42 -11.72 12.23
CA ALA A 10 -0.46 -12.63 12.85
C ALA A 10 0.05 -12.07 14.19
N GLY A 11 -0.48 -12.62 15.28
CA GLY A 11 0.24 -12.85 16.55
C GLY A 11 0.69 -11.63 17.36
N ALA A 12 -0.05 -11.33 18.43
CA ALA A 12 0.31 -10.35 19.46
C ALA A 12 1.66 -10.67 20.12
N VAL A 13 2.55 -9.67 20.19
CA VAL A 13 3.64 -9.62 21.18
C VAL A 13 3.63 -8.22 21.80
N VAL A 14 3.12 -8.14 23.02
CA VAL A 14 3.13 -6.95 23.86
C VAL A 14 4.45 -6.94 24.65
N LEU A 15 5.32 -5.97 24.40
CA LEU A 15 6.41 -5.63 25.32
C LEU A 15 6.53 -4.10 25.41
N THR A 16 6.07 -3.57 26.54
CA THR A 16 6.25 -2.21 27.03
C THR A 16 7.75 -1.90 27.21
N GLY A 17 8.23 -0.83 26.57
CA GLY A 17 9.56 -0.27 26.81
C GLY A 17 9.64 1.19 26.37
N LEU A 18 9.57 2.13 27.32
CA LEU A 18 9.99 3.53 27.15
C LEU A 18 11.52 3.57 27.02
N MET A 19 12.06 4.14 25.93
CA MET A 19 13.32 4.90 25.95
C MET A 19 13.41 5.88 24.76
N LEU A 20 14.04 7.04 25.04
CA LEU A 20 14.19 8.21 24.19
C LEU A 20 15.27 8.03 23.10
N GLY A 21 15.01 8.56 21.90
CA GLY A 21 16.00 9.26 21.07
C GLY A 21 16.83 8.47 20.04
N SER A 22 16.43 8.54 18.76
CA SER A 22 17.31 8.85 17.62
C SER A 22 16.44 9.36 16.45
N LEU A 23 16.59 10.63 16.05
CA LEU A 23 16.02 11.13 14.80
C LEU A 23 16.97 10.78 13.65
N ASP A 24 16.91 9.55 13.18
CA ASP A 24 17.33 9.25 11.82
C ASP A 24 16.13 9.51 10.91
N ALA A 25 16.07 10.73 10.37
CA ALA A 25 15.22 11.08 9.23
C ALA A 25 15.78 10.41 7.96
N SER A 26 15.91 9.08 8.00
CA SER A 26 15.89 8.30 6.78
C SER A 26 14.44 8.28 6.33
N ALA A 27 14.16 8.70 5.09
CA ALA A 27 12.90 8.44 4.41
C ALA A 27 12.74 6.93 4.20
N ALA A 28 12.65 6.18 5.29
CA ALA A 28 12.23 4.81 5.30
C ALA A 28 10.71 4.87 5.13
N GLU A 29 10.22 4.33 4.03
CA GLU A 29 8.81 4.09 3.81
C GLU A 29 8.37 3.04 4.83
N ASN A 30 8.08 3.44 6.06
CA ASN A 30 7.87 2.50 7.16
C ASN A 30 6.59 1.71 6.92
N VAL A 31 6.71 0.40 6.77
CA VAL A 31 5.55 -0.49 6.90
C VAL A 31 5.36 -0.69 8.39
N THR A 32 4.38 -0.01 8.97
CA THR A 32 4.07 -0.09 10.41
C THR A 32 3.05 -1.20 10.63
N VAL A 33 3.12 -1.88 11.76
CA VAL A 33 2.07 -2.81 12.19
C VAL A 33 1.17 -2.06 13.17
N ASN A 34 -0.13 -1.98 12.88
CA ASN A 34 -1.12 -1.37 13.78
C ASN A 34 -1.38 -2.29 15.00
N ALA A 35 -2.06 -1.77 16.02
CA ALA A 35 -2.49 -2.49 17.23
C ALA A 35 -3.24 -3.79 16.93
N ASP A 36 -3.96 -3.86 15.81
CA ASP A 36 -4.66 -5.06 15.34
C ASP A 36 -3.76 -6.06 14.57
N GLY A 37 -2.45 -5.86 14.55
CA GLY A 37 -1.50 -6.69 13.79
C GLY A 37 -1.51 -6.44 12.28
N GLN A 38 -2.18 -5.39 11.80
CA GLN A 38 -2.29 -5.08 10.37
C GLN A 38 -1.08 -4.31 9.86
N ARG A 39 -0.57 -4.66 8.68
CA ARG A 39 0.54 -3.93 8.06
C ARG A 39 -0.03 -2.69 7.35
N GLU A 40 0.58 -1.55 7.58
CA GLU A 40 0.14 -0.27 7.04
C GLU A 40 1.32 0.49 6.45
N THR A 41 1.06 1.33 5.45
CA THR A 41 2.07 2.29 4.99
C THR A 41 1.43 3.60 4.58
N ILE A 42 2.18 4.68 4.70
CA ILE A 42 1.72 6.04 4.45
C ILE A 42 2.17 6.44 3.04
N VAL A 43 1.23 6.95 2.24
CA VAL A 43 1.54 7.56 0.94
C VAL A 43 1.21 9.05 0.97
N HIS A 44 2.21 9.87 0.65
CA HIS A 44 2.10 11.33 0.61
C HIS A 44 1.51 11.79 -0.73
N VAL A 45 0.19 11.86 -0.80
CA VAL A 45 -0.57 12.27 -1.98
C VAL A 45 -0.26 13.71 -2.42
N ASP A 46 0.05 14.58 -1.45
CA ASP A 46 0.36 16.00 -1.63
C ASP A 46 1.62 16.28 -2.46
N THR A 47 2.50 15.29 -2.58
CA THR A 47 3.74 15.40 -3.38
C THR A 47 3.51 15.23 -4.88
N TYR A 48 2.28 14.89 -5.32
CA TYR A 48 1.94 14.62 -6.72
C TYR A 48 1.00 15.68 -7.30
N ASN A 49 1.30 16.14 -8.52
CA ASN A 49 0.39 17.01 -9.27
C ASN A 49 -0.70 16.19 -9.98
N LEU A 50 -1.84 16.03 -9.32
CA LEU A 50 -2.98 15.24 -9.81
C LEU A 50 -3.76 15.91 -10.95
N ALA A 51 -3.46 17.18 -11.26
CA ALA A 51 -4.02 17.85 -12.43
C ALA A 51 -3.35 17.40 -13.75
N THR A 52 -2.22 16.68 -13.66
CA THR A 52 -1.51 16.14 -14.82
C THR A 52 -1.67 14.63 -14.90
N HIS A 53 -1.70 14.10 -16.13
CA HIS A 53 -1.71 12.66 -16.36
C HIS A 53 -0.45 12.00 -15.75
N SER A 54 0.71 12.62 -15.91
CA SER A 54 1.98 12.11 -15.39
C SER A 54 2.03 12.07 -13.87
N GLY A 55 1.49 13.07 -13.17
CA GLY A 55 1.40 13.06 -11.71
C GLY A 55 0.42 12.02 -11.18
N THR A 56 -0.73 11.83 -11.83
CA THR A 56 -1.69 10.77 -11.49
C THR A 56 -1.08 9.37 -11.67
N GLU A 57 -0.37 9.14 -12.77
CA GLU A 57 0.34 7.89 -13.04
C GLU A 57 1.46 7.63 -12.01
N ARG A 58 2.20 8.67 -11.60
CA ARG A 58 3.22 8.57 -10.55
C ARG A 58 2.61 8.16 -9.21
N LEU A 59 1.51 8.80 -8.80
CA LEU A 59 0.80 8.42 -7.58
C LEU A 59 0.29 6.97 -7.66
N TYR A 60 -0.31 6.59 -8.79
CA TYR A 60 -0.82 5.23 -8.97
C TYR A 60 0.30 4.18 -8.83
N ARG A 61 1.48 4.43 -9.40
CA ARG A 61 2.65 3.57 -9.21
C ARG A 61 3.10 3.50 -7.75
N GLN A 62 3.11 4.63 -7.04
CA GLN A 62 3.46 4.65 -5.63
C GLN A 62 2.47 3.84 -4.78
N ILE A 63 1.17 3.98 -5.04
CA ILE A 63 0.12 3.19 -4.37
C ILE A 63 0.34 1.69 -4.60
N ARG A 64 0.66 1.29 -5.84
CA ARG A 64 0.96 -0.12 -6.15
C ARG A 64 2.19 -0.63 -5.40
N TYR A 65 3.24 0.17 -5.35
CA TYR A 65 4.47 -0.19 -4.64
C TYR A 65 4.22 -0.31 -3.13
N ALA A 66 3.49 0.63 -2.54
CA ALA A 66 3.03 0.58 -1.17
C ALA A 66 2.20 -0.69 -0.88
N ALA A 67 1.22 -1.00 -1.72
CA ALA A 67 0.40 -2.21 -1.61
C ALA A 67 1.26 -3.48 -1.67
N GLN A 68 2.20 -3.57 -2.61
CA GLN A 68 3.12 -4.69 -2.72
C GLN A 68 3.96 -4.86 -1.46
N ARG A 69 4.48 -3.77 -0.89
CA ARG A 69 5.30 -3.83 0.33
C ARG A 69 4.51 -4.30 1.53
N VAL A 70 3.24 -3.93 1.61
CA VAL A 70 2.34 -4.33 2.70
C VAL A 70 1.83 -5.77 2.54
N CYS A 71 1.58 -6.22 1.31
CA CYS A 71 1.03 -7.54 1.01
C CYS A 71 2.10 -8.63 0.82
N SER A 72 3.33 -8.26 0.44
CA SER A 72 4.40 -9.22 0.21
C SER A 72 4.93 -9.78 1.53
N PRO A 73 5.08 -11.12 1.66
CA PRO A 73 5.66 -11.76 2.84
C PRO A 73 7.19 -11.59 2.94
N GLY A 74 7.81 -10.83 2.02
CA GLY A 74 9.26 -10.57 2.03
C GLY A 74 10.12 -11.71 1.50
N SER A 75 9.52 -12.79 0.98
CA SER A 75 10.24 -13.89 0.33
C SER A 75 9.98 -13.93 -1.19
N ASP A 76 11.04 -14.14 -1.97
CA ASP A 76 10.93 -14.24 -3.44
C ASP A 76 10.35 -15.59 -3.89
N ARG A 77 10.43 -16.61 -3.02
CA ARG A 77 9.91 -17.96 -3.25
C ARG A 77 8.63 -18.16 -2.45
N ILE A 78 7.51 -17.86 -3.10
CA ILE A 78 6.17 -18.10 -2.56
C ILE A 78 5.39 -19.10 -3.42
N SER A 79 4.61 -19.95 -2.74
CA SER A 79 3.73 -20.93 -3.39
C SER A 79 2.70 -20.23 -4.29
N LEU A 80 2.16 -20.93 -5.30
CA LEU A 80 1.10 -20.40 -6.16
C LEU A 80 -0.14 -19.96 -5.36
N ARG A 81 -0.49 -20.72 -4.31
CA ARG A 81 -1.58 -20.36 -3.39
C ARG A 81 -1.29 -19.05 -2.65
N THR A 82 -0.06 -18.86 -2.19
CA THR A 82 0.38 -17.61 -1.55
C THR A 82 0.37 -16.46 -2.55
N ARG A 83 0.81 -16.68 -3.79
CA ARG A 83 0.75 -15.66 -4.86
C ARG A 83 -0.66 -15.15 -5.10
N ALA A 84 -1.65 -16.04 -5.18
CA ALA A 84 -3.05 -15.64 -5.34
C ALA A 84 -3.55 -14.78 -4.17
N LYS A 85 -3.18 -15.13 -2.92
CA LYS A 85 -3.51 -14.34 -1.73
C LYS A 85 -2.84 -12.96 -1.74
N VAL A 86 -1.56 -12.89 -2.12
CA VAL A 86 -0.83 -11.62 -2.25
C VAL A 86 -1.47 -10.74 -3.33
N ALA A 87 -1.81 -11.30 -4.49
CA ALA A 87 -2.48 -10.56 -5.56
C ALA A 87 -3.85 -10.01 -5.12
N ALA A 88 -4.65 -10.80 -4.40
CA ALA A 88 -5.93 -10.34 -3.84
C ALA A 88 -5.74 -9.20 -2.83
N CYS A 89 -4.73 -9.32 -1.94
CA CYS A 89 -4.37 -8.26 -1.00
C CYS A 89 -3.96 -6.98 -1.74
N GLU A 90 -3.09 -7.07 -2.74
CA GLU A 90 -2.64 -5.91 -3.52
C GLU A 90 -3.80 -5.22 -4.23
N GLN A 91 -4.70 -5.99 -4.87
CA GLN A 91 -5.87 -5.43 -5.55
C GLN A 91 -6.81 -4.70 -4.60
N GLN A 92 -7.12 -5.32 -3.46
CA GLN A 92 -7.95 -4.70 -2.42
C GLN A 92 -7.26 -3.45 -1.86
N ALA A 93 -5.94 -3.51 -1.72
CA ALA A 93 -5.16 -2.40 -1.20
C ALA A 93 -5.16 -1.18 -2.11
N ILE A 94 -4.94 -1.40 -3.41
CA ILE A 94 -5.02 -0.36 -4.42
C ILE A 94 -6.43 0.21 -4.48
N ALA A 95 -7.47 -0.63 -4.52
CA ALA A 95 -8.86 -0.18 -4.60
C ALA A 95 -9.25 0.72 -3.41
N ASN A 96 -8.89 0.30 -2.19
CA ASN A 96 -9.10 1.09 -0.99
C ASN A 96 -8.33 2.43 -1.05
N ALA A 97 -7.09 2.41 -1.53
CA ALA A 97 -6.29 3.61 -1.64
C ALA A 97 -6.84 4.61 -2.66
N VAL A 98 -7.24 4.14 -3.83
CA VAL A 98 -7.87 4.96 -4.87
C VAL A 98 -9.16 5.60 -4.35
N LYS A 99 -9.99 4.82 -3.64
CA LYS A 99 -11.24 5.31 -3.03
C LYS A 99 -10.99 6.39 -1.98
N GLN A 100 -9.98 6.22 -1.12
CA GLN A 100 -9.64 7.21 -0.09
C GLN A 100 -9.07 8.51 -0.66
N VAL A 101 -8.25 8.42 -1.73
CA VAL A 101 -7.74 9.62 -2.41
C VAL A 101 -8.88 10.39 -3.08
N GLY A 102 -9.89 9.70 -3.61
CA GLY A 102 -11.14 10.31 -4.05
C GLY A 102 -11.03 11.20 -5.29
N VAL A 103 -9.92 11.12 -6.05
CA VAL A 103 -9.75 11.91 -7.27
C VAL A 103 -10.26 11.16 -8.51
N PRO A 104 -11.06 11.80 -9.40
CA PRO A 104 -11.62 11.14 -10.57
C PRO A 104 -10.57 10.59 -11.54
N SER A 105 -9.49 11.33 -11.76
CA SER A 105 -8.40 10.93 -12.68
C SER A 105 -7.75 9.61 -12.27
N LEU A 106 -7.53 9.41 -10.97
CA LEU A 106 -6.96 8.18 -10.42
C LEU A 106 -7.95 7.01 -10.49
N THR A 107 -9.23 7.28 -10.30
CA THR A 107 -10.31 6.28 -10.40
C THR A 107 -10.43 5.75 -11.83
N VAL A 108 -10.48 6.65 -12.82
CA VAL A 108 -10.51 6.27 -14.25
C VAL A 108 -9.26 5.48 -14.63
N LEU A 109 -8.09 5.91 -14.15
CA LEU A 109 -6.85 5.19 -14.40
C LEU A 109 -6.89 3.77 -13.82
N HIS A 110 -7.37 3.62 -12.58
CA HIS A 110 -7.49 2.31 -11.94
C HIS A 110 -8.43 1.38 -12.72
N GLN A 111 -9.61 1.88 -13.13
CA GLN A 111 -10.58 1.10 -13.91
C GLN A 111 -9.97 0.61 -15.23
N THR A 112 -9.30 1.51 -15.96
CA THR A 112 -8.63 1.19 -17.23
C THR A 112 -7.60 0.06 -17.07
N ARG A 113 -6.91 -0.01 -15.93
CA ARG A 113 -5.92 -1.05 -15.63
C ARG A 113 -6.58 -2.40 -15.29
N ILE A 114 -7.70 -2.38 -14.56
CA ILE A 114 -8.50 -3.58 -14.29
C ILE A 114 -9.04 -4.17 -15.59
N ASP A 115 -9.66 -3.34 -16.44
CA ASP A 115 -10.25 -3.78 -17.70
C ASP A 115 -9.24 -4.42 -18.65
N ARG A 116 -7.99 -3.93 -18.64
CA ARG A 116 -6.89 -4.52 -19.41
C ARG A 116 -6.50 -5.90 -18.90
N THR A 117 -6.47 -6.08 -17.58
CA THR A 117 -6.11 -7.36 -16.95
C THR A 117 -7.20 -8.41 -17.15
N ALA A 118 -8.47 -8.01 -17.23
CA ALA A 118 -9.58 -8.93 -17.50
C ALA A 118 -9.64 -9.43 -18.95
N ARG A 119 -8.95 -8.76 -19.89
CA ARG A 119 -8.89 -9.16 -21.31
C ARG A 119 -7.70 -10.05 -21.66
N SER A 120 -6.73 -10.18 -20.77
CA SER A 120 -5.52 -11.00 -20.95
C SER A 120 -5.69 -12.39 -20.34
#